data_AF-A0A928UNH0-F1
#
_entry.id   AF-A0A928UNH0-F1
#
_cell.length_a   1.000
_cell.length_b   1.000
_cell.length_c   1.000
_cell.angle_alpha   90.00
_cell.angle_beta   90.00
_cell.angle_gamma   90.00
#
_symmetry.space_group_name_H-M   'P 1'
#
loop_
_entity.id
_entity.type
_entity.pdbx_description
1 polymer ?
#
loop_
_entity_poly.entity_id
_entity_poly.type
_entity_poly.pdbx_seq_one_letter_code
_entity_poly.pdbx_strand_id
1 'polypeptide(L)'
;KTRDEWDNLMTGTDVCYAPVLDMDEAPHHPHNKARQTFVEAYGVMQPNVAPRFDRTESAIQSPPPKIGEHNATAFVDWGVDANTIATLKKAEGI
;
A
#
# COMPACT_ATOMS: atom_id res chain seq x y z
N LYS A 1 4.10 25.63 25.68
CA LYS A 1 4.18 25.67 24.20
C LYS A 1 3.25 24.61 23.64
N THR A 2 2.55 24.86 22.54
CA THR A 2 1.77 23.87 21.78
C THR A 2 2.71 22.86 21.09
N ARG A 3 2.16 21.78 20.52
CA ARG A 3 2.95 20.85 19.70
C ARG A 3 3.66 21.58 18.57
N ASP A 4 2.95 22.42 17.82
CA ASP A 4 3.51 23.14 16.67
C ASP A 4 4.55 24.19 17.09
N GLU A 5 4.39 24.80 18.27
CA GLU A 5 5.42 25.68 18.84
C GLU A 5 6.69 24.93 19.26
N TRP A 6 6.55 23.68 19.70
CA TRP A 6 7.70 22.81 19.96
C TRP A 6 8.35 22.33 18.67
N ASP A 7 7.54 21.95 17.68
CA ASP A 7 8.02 21.48 16.37
C ASP A 7 8.85 22.56 15.68
N ASN A 8 8.35 23.79 15.63
CA ASN A 8 9.07 24.94 15.09
C ASN A 8 10.39 25.26 15.82
N LEU A 9 10.51 24.90 17.10
CA LEU A 9 11.70 25.18 17.91
C LEU A 9 12.76 24.08 17.80
N MET A 10 12.32 22.82 17.73
CA MET A 10 13.19 21.65 17.89
C MET A 10 13.53 20.95 16.57
N THR A 11 12.68 21.04 15.55
CA THR A 11 12.92 20.37 14.27
C THR A 11 14.19 20.90 13.60
N GLY A 12 15.06 19.97 13.18
CA GLY A 12 16.35 20.28 12.54
C GLY A 12 17.45 20.72 13.50
N THR A 13 17.24 20.64 14.81
CA THR A 13 18.28 20.89 15.83
C THR A 13 19.01 19.58 16.21
N ASP A 14 20.01 19.66 17.10
CA ASP A 14 20.83 18.51 17.53
C ASP A 14 20.14 17.59 18.57
N VAL A 15 18.83 17.71 18.76
CA VAL A 15 18.06 16.79 19.61
C VAL A 15 17.29 15.78 18.78
N CYS A 16 17.24 14.53 19.25
CA CYS A 16 16.38 13.49 18.68
C CYS A 16 14.90 13.82 18.95
N TYR A 17 14.28 14.53 18.01
CA TYR A 17 12.92 15.02 18.14
C TYR A 17 12.11 14.72 16.87
N ALA A 18 10.81 14.45 17.06
CA ALA A 18 9.79 14.48 16.02
C ALA A 18 8.43 14.75 16.69
N PRO A 19 7.51 15.45 16.02
CA PRO A 19 6.14 15.60 16.52
C PRO A 19 5.38 14.27 16.40
N VAL A 20 4.43 14.04 17.31
CA VAL A 20 3.42 12.99 17.13
C VAL A 20 2.38 13.52 16.14
N LEU A 21 2.36 12.90 14.95
CA LEU A 21 1.41 13.21 13.88
C LEU A 21 0.26 12.20 13.91
N ASP A 22 -0.95 12.66 13.61
CA ASP A 22 -2.07 11.78 13.35
C ASP A 22 -2.06 11.21 11.92
N MET A 23 -3.07 10.40 11.60
CA MET A 23 -3.18 9.72 10.31
C MET A 23 -3.50 10.67 9.14
N ASP A 24 -4.12 11.81 9.40
CA ASP A 24 -4.45 12.81 8.39
C ASP A 24 -3.27 13.76 8.15
N GLU A 25 -2.44 14.00 9.17
CA GLU A 25 -1.24 14.83 9.12
C GLU A 25 -0.05 14.11 8.47
N ALA A 26 0.15 12.83 8.79
CA ALA A 26 1.34 12.09 8.38
C ALA A 26 1.59 12.08 6.86
N PRO A 27 0.58 11.88 5.97
CA PRO A 27 0.77 11.95 4.52
C PRO A 27 1.24 13.31 4.02
N HIS A 28 0.93 14.38 4.75
CA HIS A 28 1.21 15.76 4.38
C HIS A 28 2.52 16.30 4.97
N HIS A 29 3.17 15.58 5.87
CA HIS A 29 4.45 15.99 6.44
C HIS A 29 5.53 16.15 5.35
N PRO A 30 6.35 17.22 5.35
CA PRO A 30 7.29 17.51 4.26
C PRO A 30 8.21 16.34 3.88
N HIS A 31 8.75 15.62 4.86
CA HIS A 31 9.57 14.44 4.62
C HIS A 31 8.80 13.32 3.90
N ASN A 32 7.54 13.08 4.28
CA ASN A 32 6.71 12.03 3.68
C ASN A 32 6.25 12.41 2.27
N LYS A 33 5.96 13.69 2.01
CA LYS A 33 5.67 14.19 0.65
C LYS A 33 6.89 14.10 -0.26
N ALA A 34 8.04 14.61 0.20
CA ALA A 34 9.28 14.61 -0.59
C ALA A 34 9.70 13.19 -0.98
N ARG A 35 9.40 12.21 -0.13
CA ARG A 35 9.67 10.82 -0.41
C ARG A 35 8.49 10.12 -1.07
N GLN A 36 7.28 10.64 -1.14
CA GLN A 36 6.10 9.84 -1.51
C GLN A 36 5.97 8.58 -0.63
N THR A 37 6.13 8.74 0.69
CA THR A 37 5.94 7.65 1.67
C THR A 37 4.50 7.14 1.65
N PHE A 38 3.55 8.04 1.36
CA PHE A 38 2.16 7.73 1.08
C PHE A 38 1.83 8.18 -0.35
N VAL A 39 0.94 7.44 -1.00
CA VAL A 39 0.46 7.72 -2.35
C VAL A 39 -1.05 7.47 -2.42
N GLU A 40 -1.72 8.21 -3.30
CA GLU A 40 -3.10 7.90 -3.67
C GLU A 40 -3.08 6.88 -4.81
N ALA A 41 -3.66 5.71 -4.58
CA ALA A 41 -3.82 4.68 -5.60
C ALA A 41 -5.18 4.00 -5.44
N TYR A 42 -5.87 3.81 -6.57
CA TYR A 42 -7.21 3.22 -6.61
C TYR A 42 -8.23 3.92 -5.69
N GLY A 43 -8.12 5.25 -5.56
CA GLY A 43 -9.04 6.10 -4.80
C GLY A 43 -8.82 6.09 -3.28
N VAL A 44 -7.68 5.56 -2.81
CA VAL A 44 -7.35 5.51 -1.38
C VAL A 44 -5.94 6.03 -1.14
N MET A 45 -5.77 6.88 -0.11
CA MET A 45 -4.46 7.25 0.41
C MET A 45 -3.88 6.08 1.20
N GLN A 46 -2.75 5.54 0.74
CA GLN A 46 -2.13 4.37 1.35
C GLN A 46 -0.60 4.50 1.37
N PRO A 47 0.09 3.73 2.25
CA PRO A 47 1.55 3.65 2.20
C PRO A 47 2.02 3.23 0.81
N ASN A 48 3.09 3.86 0.34
CA ASN A 48 3.76 3.45 -0.87
C ASN A 48 4.65 2.24 -0.60
N VAL A 49 5.11 1.58 -1.66
CA VAL A 49 6.00 0.41 -1.59
C VAL A 49 7.27 0.72 -0.81
N ALA A 50 7.63 -0.18 0.10
CA ALA A 50 8.82 -0.10 0.93
C ALA A 50 9.42 -1.50 1.18
N PRO A 51 10.77 -1.64 1.24
CA PRO A 51 11.79 -0.62 1.00
C PRO A 51 11.90 -0.25 -0.50
N ARG A 52 12.63 0.83 -0.79
CA ARG A 52 12.87 1.26 -2.18
C ARG A 52 14.12 0.61 -2.71
N PHE A 53 13.95 -0.28 -3.69
CA PHE A 53 15.04 -0.93 -4.37
C PHE A 53 15.42 -0.14 -5.63
N ASP A 54 16.71 0.10 -5.80
CA ASP A 54 17.26 0.82 -6.95
C ASP A 54 17.31 -0.05 -8.21
N ARG A 55 17.82 -1.28 -8.10
CA ARG A 55 18.00 -2.17 -9.26
C ARG A 55 16.70 -2.80 -9.78
N THR A 56 15.75 -3.06 -8.88
CA THR A 56 14.47 -3.68 -9.22
C THR A 56 13.38 -2.86 -8.56
N GLU A 57 13.00 -1.77 -9.24
CA GLU A 57 12.01 -0.84 -8.74
C GLU A 57 10.72 -1.57 -8.36
N SER A 58 10.28 -1.35 -7.13
CA SER A 58 9.01 -1.86 -6.64
C SER A 58 7.90 -0.87 -6.96
N ALA A 59 6.74 -1.37 -7.37
CA ALA A 59 5.58 -0.55 -7.71
C ALA A 59 4.29 -1.22 -7.21
N ILE A 60 3.26 -0.41 -6.95
CA ILE A 60 1.90 -0.90 -6.77
C ILE A 60 1.39 -1.39 -8.13
N GLN A 61 1.01 -2.66 -8.23
CA GLN A 61 0.75 -3.30 -9.53
C GLN A 61 -0.73 -3.42 -9.90
N SER A 62 -1.64 -3.46 -8.93
CA SER A 62 -3.07 -3.63 -9.16
C SER A 62 -3.89 -3.16 -7.97
N PRO A 63 -5.20 -2.87 -8.15
CA PRO A 63 -6.10 -2.70 -7.01
C PRO A 63 -6.24 -4.02 -6.23
N PRO A 64 -6.80 -3.98 -5.01
CA PRO A 64 -7.24 -5.19 -4.31
C PRO A 64 -8.21 -5.99 -5.19
N PRO A 65 -8.02 -7.31 -5.34
CA PRO A 65 -8.90 -8.13 -6.16
C PRO A 65 -10.25 -8.32 -5.48
N LYS A 66 -11.29 -8.55 -6.29
CA LYS A 66 -12.58 -9.04 -5.80
C LYS A 66 -12.45 -10.49 -5.35
N ILE A 67 -13.39 -10.94 -4.51
CA ILE A 67 -13.49 -12.34 -4.12
C ILE A 67 -13.65 -13.20 -5.39
N GLY A 68 -12.74 -14.15 -5.58
CA GLY A 68 -12.75 -15.08 -6.70
C GLY A 68 -12.28 -14.53 -8.05
N GLU A 69 -11.81 -13.27 -8.13
CA GLU A 69 -11.44 -12.61 -9.40
C GLU A 69 -10.44 -13.43 -10.24
N HIS A 70 -9.49 -14.08 -9.56
CA HIS A 70 -8.40 -14.82 -10.20
C HIS A 70 -8.53 -16.35 -10.07
N ASN A 71 -9.68 -16.88 -9.64
CA ASN A 71 -9.86 -18.32 -9.44
C ASN A 71 -9.55 -19.11 -10.72
N ALA A 72 -10.16 -18.72 -11.84
CA ALA A 72 -10.00 -19.43 -13.10
C ALA A 72 -8.56 -19.42 -13.63
N THR A 73 -7.87 -18.28 -13.57
CA THR A 73 -6.47 -18.16 -14.01
C THR A 73 -5.56 -18.98 -13.11
N ALA A 74 -5.75 -18.92 -11.79
CA ALA A 74 -4.96 -19.73 -10.85
C ALA A 74 -5.12 -21.24 -11.09
N PHE A 75 -6.35 -21.73 -11.32
CA PHE A 75 -6.58 -23.14 -11.62
C PHE A 75 -5.92 -23.61 -12.92
N VAL A 76 -5.95 -22.77 -13.96
CA VAL A 76 -5.25 -23.05 -15.22
C VAL A 76 -3.74 -23.11 -15.00
N ASP A 77 -3.17 -22.15 -14.25
CA ASP A 77 -1.74 -22.09 -13.94
C ASP A 77 -1.28 -23.31 -13.12
N TRP A 78 -2.18 -23.87 -12.30
CA TRP A 78 -1.94 -25.11 -11.54
C TRP A 78 -2.20 -26.39 -12.34
N GLY A 79 -2.65 -26.29 -13.60
CA GLY A 79 -2.89 -27.43 -14.48
C GLY A 79 -4.22 -28.16 -14.25
N VAL A 80 -5.20 -27.52 -13.61
CA VAL A 80 -6.56 -28.07 -13.47
C VAL A 80 -7.26 -28.00 -14.81
N ASP A 81 -7.87 -29.11 -15.24
CA ASP A 81 -8.53 -29.17 -16.53
C ASP A 81 -9.84 -28.35 -16.56
N ALA A 82 -10.23 -27.93 -17.76
CA ALA A 82 -11.39 -27.07 -17.97
C ALA A 82 -12.72 -27.69 -17.51
N ASN A 83 -12.86 -29.03 -17.54
CA ASN A 83 -14.09 -29.69 -17.11
C ASN A 83 -14.21 -29.67 -15.59
N THR A 84 -13.11 -29.86 -14.87
CA THR A 84 -13.06 -29.71 -13.41
C THR A 84 -13.39 -28.28 -12.98
N ILE A 85 -12.80 -27.27 -13.64
CA ILE A 85 -13.10 -25.85 -13.37
C ILE A 85 -14.58 -25.54 -13.61
N ALA A 86 -15.15 -26.02 -14.72
CA ALA A 86 -16.57 -25.83 -15.03
C ALA A 86 -17.48 -26.50 -13.98
N THR A 87 -17.11 -27.68 -13.50
CA THR A 87 -17.82 -28.38 -12.42
C THR A 87 -17.81 -27.58 -11.13
N LEU A 88 -16.65 -27.04 -10.73
CA LEU A 88 -16.51 -26.24 -9.51
C LEU A 88 -17.34 -24.95 -9.58
N LYS A 89 -17.31 -24.24 -10.73
CA LYS A 89 -18.14 -23.04 -10.95
C LYS A 89 -19.63 -23.36 -10.84
N LYS A 90 -20.07 -24.48 -11.43
CA LYS A 90 -21.47 -24.91 -11.39
C LYS A 90 -21.91 -25.29 -9.98
N ALA A 91 -21.01 -25.83 -9.18
CA ALA A 91 -21.26 -26.22 -7.79
C ALA A 91 -21.14 -25.03 -6.81
N GLU A 92 -20.91 -23.80 -7.30
CA GLU A 92 -20.62 -22.62 -6.48
C GLU A 92 -19.43 -22.83 -5.52
N GLY A 93 -18.51 -23.74 -5.89
CA GLY A 93 -17.30 -24.01 -5.13
C GLY A 93 -16.19 -22.99 -5.39
N ILE A 94 -16.26 -22.25 -6.51
CA ILE A 94 -15.30 -21.22 -6.95
C ILE A 94 -15.99 -20.13 -7.79
#